data_AF-A0A540L688-F1
#
_entry.id   AF-A0A540L688-F1
#
_cell.length_a   1.000
_cell.length_b   1.000
_cell.length_c   1.000
_cell.angle_alpha   90.00
_cell.angle_beta   90.00
_cell.angle_gamma   90.00
#
_symmetry.space_group_name_H-M   'P 1'
#
loop_
_entity.id
_entity.type
_entity.pdbx_description
1 polymer ?
#
loop_
_entity_poly.entity_id
_entity_poly.type
_entity_poly.pdbx_seq_one_letter_code
_entity_poly.pdbx_strand_id
1 'polypeptide(L)'
;MDRAWQRIKEQVNGSKPDCITFFMLTHTRKSGEPVDARSAEIIVNALNRKLKLYEDKNKIVTDEVCHIVYADVLGPEKNNHVRGFRTGTVWFDVPGIIIETRGISKEVKGLRASYEEQRKAANIEIVRLRLEASEREERQRIESINVLAQLRKEHTYSMVALKRRVDLEVETVDAQNRRS
;
A
#
# COMPACT_ATOMS: atom_id res chain seq x y z
N MET A 1 -30.33 -2.23 -22.02
CA MET A 1 -30.49 -1.59 -20.69
C MET A 1 -31.93 -1.78 -20.26
N ASP A 2 -32.15 -2.55 -19.20
CA ASP A 2 -33.48 -3.05 -18.81
C ASP A 2 -34.38 -1.93 -18.23
N ARG A 3 -35.67 -1.90 -18.59
CA ARG A 3 -36.62 -0.87 -18.10
C ARG A 3 -36.77 -0.87 -16.57
N ALA A 4 -36.44 -1.98 -15.92
CA ALA A 4 -36.39 -2.10 -14.46
C ALA A 4 -35.24 -1.27 -13.84
N TRP A 5 -34.07 -1.24 -14.49
CA TRP A 5 -32.89 -0.52 -13.98
C TRP A 5 -33.06 0.99 -13.96
N GLN A 6 -33.72 1.55 -14.96
CA GLN A 6 -33.96 2.99 -15.06
C GLN A 6 -34.88 3.49 -13.94
N ARG A 7 -35.89 2.68 -13.59
CA ARG A 7 -36.80 2.97 -12.45
C ARG A 7 -36.10 2.90 -11.10
N ILE A 8 -35.23 1.91 -10.92
CA ILE A 8 -34.47 1.76 -9.68
C ILE A 8 -33.57 2.99 -9.48
N LYS A 9 -32.88 3.45 -10.54
CA LYS A 9 -32.08 4.68 -10.51
C LYS A 9 -32.91 5.93 -10.18
N GLU A 10 -34.12 6.04 -10.72
CA GLU A 10 -35.04 7.15 -10.42
C GLU A 10 -35.49 7.15 -8.94
N GLN A 11 -35.80 5.99 -8.37
CA GLN A 11 -36.27 5.88 -6.97
C GLN A 11 -35.20 6.14 -5.92
N VAL A 12 -33.92 5.95 -6.26
CA VAL A 12 -32.78 6.22 -5.36
C VAL A 12 -32.05 7.52 -5.67
N ASN A 13 -32.69 8.42 -6.43
CA ASN A 13 -32.11 9.72 -6.84
C ASN A 13 -30.73 9.60 -7.50
N GLY A 14 -30.51 8.55 -8.30
CA GLY A 14 -29.23 8.28 -8.96
C GLY A 14 -28.14 7.72 -8.04
N SER A 15 -28.40 7.57 -6.73
CA SER A 15 -27.49 6.90 -5.81
C SER A 15 -27.44 5.40 -6.07
N LYS A 16 -26.42 4.75 -5.54
CA LYS A 16 -26.28 3.30 -5.64
C LYS A 16 -27.17 2.64 -4.57
N PRO A 17 -28.20 1.84 -4.93
CA PRO A 17 -28.99 1.12 -3.92
C PRO A 17 -28.14 0.05 -3.26
N ASP A 18 -28.34 -0.16 -1.95
CA ASP A 18 -27.83 -1.36 -1.27
C ASP A 18 -28.60 -2.62 -1.71
N CYS A 19 -28.05 -3.79 -1.40
CA CYS A 19 -28.62 -5.08 -1.83
C CYS A 19 -30.04 -5.36 -1.30
N ILE A 20 -30.40 -4.88 -0.11
CA ILE A 20 -31.71 -5.06 0.50
C ILE A 20 -32.72 -4.13 -0.16
N THR A 21 -32.37 -2.84 -0.29
CA THR A 21 -33.18 -1.85 -1.01
C THR A 21 -33.45 -2.33 -2.43
N PHE A 22 -32.42 -2.82 -3.11
CA PHE A 22 -32.54 -3.38 -4.45
C PHE A 22 -33.50 -4.59 -4.52
N PHE A 23 -33.40 -5.51 -3.57
CA PHE A 23 -34.28 -6.67 -3.48
C PHE A 23 -35.75 -6.26 -3.27
N MET A 24 -35.99 -5.30 -2.38
CA MET A 24 -37.33 -4.75 -2.15
C MET A 24 -37.90 -4.14 -3.43
N LEU A 25 -37.13 -3.34 -4.16
CA LEU A 25 -37.59 -2.69 -5.39
C LEU A 25 -37.91 -3.68 -6.52
N THR A 26 -37.22 -4.81 -6.58
CA THR A 26 -37.45 -5.82 -7.62
C THR A 26 -38.57 -6.81 -7.28
N HIS A 27 -38.86 -6.98 -5.99
CA HIS A 27 -39.86 -7.92 -5.48
C HIS A 27 -41.11 -7.23 -4.91
N THR A 28 -41.28 -5.94 -5.19
CA THR A 28 -42.51 -5.18 -4.95
C THR A 28 -43.13 -4.70 -6.27
N ARG A 29 -44.46 -4.71 -6.32
CA ARG A 29 -45.25 -4.19 -7.42
C ARG A 29 -45.27 -2.66 -7.36
N LYS A 30 -45.72 -2.02 -8.44
CA LYS A 30 -45.95 -0.56 -8.45
C LYS A 30 -46.93 -0.09 -7.36
N SER A 31 -47.81 -0.97 -6.90
CA SER A 31 -48.73 -0.71 -5.79
C SER A 31 -48.07 -0.72 -4.41
N GLY A 32 -46.78 -1.12 -4.31
CA GLY A 32 -46.08 -1.32 -3.05
C GLY A 32 -46.27 -2.71 -2.43
N GLU A 33 -47.15 -3.53 -3.00
CA GLU A 33 -47.37 -4.90 -2.51
C GLU A 33 -46.27 -5.85 -2.98
N PRO A 34 -45.88 -6.85 -2.17
CA PRO A 34 -44.98 -7.90 -2.61
C PRO A 34 -45.48 -8.63 -3.85
N VAL A 35 -44.56 -9.02 -4.73
CA VAL A 35 -44.92 -9.71 -5.99
C VAL A 35 -45.55 -11.08 -5.72
N ASP A 36 -45.08 -11.79 -4.69
CA ASP A 36 -45.59 -13.08 -4.23
C ASP A 36 -45.45 -13.25 -2.69
N ALA A 37 -46.04 -14.33 -2.16
CA ALA A 37 -46.03 -14.62 -0.72
C ALA A 37 -44.63 -14.88 -0.15
N ARG A 38 -43.73 -15.46 -0.94
CA ARG A 38 -42.35 -15.73 -0.52
C ARG A 38 -41.55 -14.44 -0.39
N SER A 39 -41.74 -13.50 -1.30
CA SER A 39 -41.17 -12.16 -1.27
C SER A 39 -41.71 -11.38 -0.08
N ALA A 40 -43.01 -11.48 0.20
CA ALA A 40 -43.63 -10.88 1.38
C ALA A 40 -42.97 -11.37 2.67
N GLU A 41 -42.80 -12.68 2.82
CA GLU A 41 -42.13 -13.28 3.97
C GLU A 41 -40.67 -12.81 4.11
N ILE A 42 -39.90 -12.81 3.03
CA ILE A 42 -38.50 -12.41 3.04
C ILE A 42 -38.34 -10.93 3.39
N ILE A 43 -39.10 -10.05 2.74
CA ILE A 43 -39.03 -8.59 2.95
C ILE A 43 -39.50 -8.25 4.37
N VAL A 44 -40.71 -8.69 4.74
CA VAL A 44 -41.38 -8.25 5.97
C VAL A 44 -40.83 -8.99 7.20
N ASN A 45 -40.66 -10.31 7.13
CA ASN A 45 -40.36 -11.11 8.32
C ASN A 45 -38.86 -11.33 8.53
N ALA A 46 -38.06 -11.39 7.47
CA ALA A 46 -36.63 -11.73 7.58
C ALA A 46 -35.72 -10.51 7.50
N LEU A 47 -35.81 -9.71 6.42
CA LEU A 47 -34.91 -8.57 6.20
C LEU A 47 -35.22 -7.41 7.15
N ASN A 48 -36.46 -6.93 7.20
CA ASN A 48 -36.85 -5.81 8.06
C ASN A 48 -36.66 -6.13 9.55
N ARG A 49 -36.95 -7.36 9.98
CA ARG A 49 -36.73 -7.79 11.36
C ARG A 49 -35.25 -7.77 11.74
N LYS A 50 -34.37 -8.24 10.84
CA LYS A 50 -32.93 -8.24 11.09
C LYS A 50 -32.35 -6.83 11.06
N LEU A 51 -32.77 -5.97 10.13
CA LEU A 51 -32.33 -4.58 10.11
C LEU A 51 -32.72 -3.82 11.38
N LYS A 52 -33.95 -4.00 11.88
CA LYS A 52 -34.37 -3.46 13.17
C LYS A 52 -33.47 -3.86 14.34
N LEU A 53 -32.97 -5.10 14.37
CA LEU A 53 -32.01 -5.52 15.40
C LEU A 53 -30.67 -4.77 15.36
N TYR A 54 -30.26 -4.24 14.21
CA TYR A 54 -29.05 -3.41 14.08
C TYR A 54 -29.34 -1.96 14.47
N GLU A 55 -30.52 -1.44 14.11
CA GLU A 55 -31.01 -0.13 14.55
C GLU A 55 -31.14 -0.08 16.08
N ASP A 56 -31.77 -1.08 16.70
CA ASP A 56 -31.94 -1.19 18.16
C ASP A 56 -30.60 -1.27 18.92
N LYS A 57 -29.54 -1.71 18.24
CA LYS A 57 -28.17 -1.77 18.78
C LYS A 57 -27.37 -0.47 18.52
N ASN A 58 -28.00 0.58 18.00
CA ASN A 58 -27.36 1.84 17.57
C ASN A 58 -26.17 1.62 16.63
N LYS A 59 -26.18 0.54 15.84
CA LYS A 59 -25.16 0.31 14.83
C LYS A 59 -25.54 1.08 13.57
N ILE A 60 -24.59 1.85 13.04
CA ILE A 60 -24.76 2.49 11.73
C ILE A 60 -25.00 1.39 10.70
N VAL A 61 -26.13 1.45 10.02
CA VAL A 61 -26.47 0.53 8.93
C VAL A 61 -25.62 0.92 7.71
N THR A 62 -24.44 0.33 7.60
CA THR A 62 -23.56 0.47 6.44
C THR A 62 -23.91 -0.56 5.36
N ASP A 63 -23.41 -0.36 4.14
CA ASP A 63 -23.55 -1.31 3.02
C ASP A 63 -23.09 -2.73 3.39
N GLU A 64 -22.06 -2.85 4.24
CA GLU A 64 -21.55 -4.12 4.75
C GLU A 64 -22.55 -4.82 5.67
N VAL A 65 -23.24 -4.07 6.55
CA VAL A 65 -24.29 -4.61 7.42
C VAL A 65 -25.47 -5.09 6.58
N CYS A 66 -25.87 -4.32 5.56
CA CYS A 66 -26.89 -4.75 4.60
C CYS A 66 -26.48 -6.04 3.90
N HIS A 67 -25.23 -6.15 3.46
CA HIS A 67 -24.74 -7.36 2.81
C HIS A 67 -24.74 -8.59 3.75
N ILE A 68 -24.34 -8.42 5.02
CA ILE A 68 -24.39 -9.50 6.03
C ILE A 68 -25.83 -9.96 6.26
N VAL A 69 -26.75 -9.02 6.49
CA VAL A 69 -28.17 -9.34 6.72
C VAL A 69 -28.78 -10.04 5.51
N TYR A 70 -28.48 -9.54 4.30
CA TYR A 70 -28.91 -10.14 3.05
C TYR A 70 -28.35 -11.56 2.88
N ALA A 71 -27.07 -11.76 3.18
CA ALA A 71 -26.42 -13.06 3.15
C ALA A 71 -26.98 -14.02 4.23
N ASP A 72 -27.36 -13.55 5.40
CA ASP A 72 -27.93 -14.44 6.42
C ASP A 72 -29.37 -14.88 6.09
N VAL A 73 -30.13 -14.05 5.37
CA VAL A 73 -31.53 -14.38 5.00
C VAL A 73 -31.58 -15.25 3.75
N LEU A 74 -30.77 -14.93 2.75
CA LEU A 74 -30.80 -15.61 1.45
C LEU A 74 -29.63 -16.60 1.27
N GLY A 75 -28.69 -16.68 2.21
CA GLY A 75 -27.41 -17.39 2.17
C GLY A 75 -26.27 -16.51 1.59
N PRO A 76 -24.99 -16.92 1.56
CA PRO A 76 -23.89 -16.20 0.91
C PRO A 76 -23.85 -16.39 -0.61
N GLU A 77 -23.51 -15.34 -1.37
CA GLU A 77 -23.51 -15.42 -2.84
C GLU A 77 -22.46 -16.39 -3.35
N LYS A 78 -22.81 -17.19 -4.38
CA LYS A 78 -21.95 -18.26 -4.90
C LYS A 78 -21.76 -18.12 -6.41
N ASN A 79 -20.59 -18.51 -6.88
CA ASN A 79 -20.26 -18.68 -8.30
C ASN A 79 -20.54 -17.44 -9.16
N ASN A 80 -20.29 -16.22 -8.67
CA ASN A 80 -20.51 -14.98 -9.45
C ASN A 80 -21.98 -14.75 -9.89
N HIS A 81 -22.94 -15.40 -9.23
CA HIS A 81 -24.38 -15.22 -9.49
C HIS A 81 -25.03 -14.44 -8.36
N VAL A 82 -25.85 -13.46 -8.75
CA VAL A 82 -26.63 -12.64 -7.82
C VAL A 82 -27.91 -13.37 -7.47
N ARG A 83 -28.17 -13.59 -6.17
CA ARG A 83 -29.42 -14.23 -5.73
C ARG A 83 -30.59 -13.27 -5.74
N GLY A 84 -31.76 -13.78 -6.13
CA GLY A 84 -32.98 -12.98 -6.31
C GLY A 84 -33.12 -12.33 -7.70
N PHE A 85 -32.14 -12.47 -8.58
CA PHE A 85 -32.28 -12.04 -9.98
C PHE A 85 -32.89 -13.15 -10.85
N ARG A 86 -33.69 -12.74 -11.85
CA ARG A 86 -34.04 -13.61 -12.98
C ARG A 86 -32.76 -14.02 -13.73
N THR A 87 -32.79 -15.16 -14.41
CA THR A 87 -31.66 -15.71 -15.18
C THR A 87 -30.99 -14.63 -16.05
N GLY A 88 -29.67 -14.43 -15.91
CA GLY A 88 -28.86 -13.58 -16.80
C GLY A 88 -28.18 -12.37 -16.17
N THR A 89 -28.36 -12.07 -14.88
CA THR A 89 -27.63 -10.97 -14.22
C THR A 89 -26.32 -11.44 -13.61
N VAL A 90 -25.23 -10.77 -13.99
CA VAL A 90 -23.88 -11.05 -13.51
C VAL A 90 -23.55 -10.10 -12.37
N TRP A 91 -22.76 -10.54 -11.40
CA TRP A 91 -22.37 -9.77 -10.21
C TRP A 91 -21.79 -8.37 -10.50
N PHE A 92 -21.11 -8.16 -11.64
CA PHE A 92 -20.57 -6.86 -12.03
C PHE A 92 -21.67 -5.83 -12.32
N ASP A 93 -22.86 -6.30 -12.71
CA ASP A 93 -24.01 -5.44 -13.05
C ASP A 93 -24.75 -4.95 -11.81
N VAL A 94 -24.46 -5.53 -10.63
CA VAL A 94 -25.20 -5.25 -9.39
C VAL A 94 -24.30 -4.54 -8.39
N PRO A 95 -24.57 -3.25 -8.16
CA PRO A 95 -23.76 -2.49 -7.25
C PRO A 95 -23.94 -2.96 -5.79
N GLY A 96 -22.85 -3.09 -5.04
CA GLY A 96 -22.90 -3.24 -3.56
C GLY A 96 -22.80 -4.69 -3.10
N ILE A 97 -22.58 -5.60 -4.04
CA ILE A 97 -22.32 -7.00 -3.75
C ILE A 97 -20.88 -7.16 -3.25
N ILE A 98 -20.75 -7.65 -2.01
CA ILE A 98 -19.49 -8.12 -1.44
C ILE A 98 -19.37 -9.61 -1.75
N ILE A 99 -18.54 -9.97 -2.71
CA ILE A 99 -18.29 -11.39 -3.01
C ILE A 99 -17.25 -11.96 -2.04
N GLU A 100 -17.43 -13.23 -1.68
CA GLU A 100 -16.35 -14.00 -1.07
C GLU A 100 -15.20 -14.13 -2.07
N THR A 101 -14.07 -13.48 -1.80
CA THR A 101 -12.85 -13.69 -2.57
C THR A 101 -12.27 -15.07 -2.23
N ARG A 102 -12.57 -16.09 -3.05
CA ARG A 102 -12.08 -17.47 -2.89
C ARG A 102 -11.06 -17.85 -3.96
N GLY A 103 -10.20 -18.80 -3.63
CA GLY A 103 -9.21 -19.38 -4.55
C GLY A 103 -8.10 -18.43 -4.97
N ILE A 104 -7.71 -18.52 -6.25
CA ILE A 104 -6.55 -17.85 -6.86
C ILE A 104 -6.58 -16.33 -6.61
N SER A 105 -7.74 -15.68 -6.61
CA SER A 105 -7.82 -14.23 -6.41
C SER A 105 -7.37 -13.78 -5.01
N LYS A 106 -7.63 -14.59 -3.96
CA LYS A 106 -7.16 -14.29 -2.60
C LYS A 106 -5.65 -14.48 -2.49
N GLU A 107 -5.14 -15.55 -3.09
CA GLU A 107 -3.70 -15.84 -3.15
C GLU A 107 -2.94 -14.77 -3.92
N VAL A 108 -3.43 -14.35 -5.10
CA VAL A 108 -2.84 -13.26 -5.90
C VAL A 108 -2.83 -11.95 -5.12
N LYS A 109 -3.90 -11.64 -4.36
CA LYS A 109 -3.93 -10.44 -3.51
C LYS A 109 -2.90 -10.51 -2.38
N GLY A 110 -2.75 -11.68 -1.75
CA GLY A 110 -1.73 -11.92 -0.74
C GLY A 110 -0.30 -11.82 -1.29
N LEU A 111 -0.05 -12.42 -2.45
CA LEU A 111 1.23 -12.35 -3.15
C LEU A 111 1.58 -10.91 -3.55
N ARG A 112 0.62 -10.14 -4.05
CA ARG A 112 0.82 -8.73 -4.40
C ARG A 112 1.20 -7.91 -3.15
N ALA A 113 0.51 -8.11 -2.04
CA ALA A 113 0.83 -7.43 -0.78
C ALA A 113 2.25 -7.77 -0.29
N SER A 114 2.59 -9.07 -0.25
CA SER A 114 3.93 -9.52 0.15
C SER A 114 5.04 -8.98 -0.77
N TYR A 115 4.80 -8.97 -2.08
CA TYR A 115 5.73 -8.42 -3.05
C TYR A 115 5.96 -6.91 -2.85
N GLU A 116 4.90 -6.15 -2.57
CA GLU A 116 5.01 -4.71 -2.29
C GLU A 116 5.79 -4.43 -1.00
N GLU A 117 5.59 -5.25 0.04
CA GLU A 117 6.36 -5.16 1.29
C GLU A 117 7.84 -5.47 1.06
N GLN A 118 8.15 -6.55 0.36
CA GLN A 118 9.53 -6.91 0.00
C GLN A 118 10.19 -5.80 -0.82
N ARG A 119 9.48 -5.20 -1.79
CA ARG A 119 9.99 -4.10 -2.59
C ARG A 119 10.31 -2.87 -1.75
N LYS A 120 9.45 -2.54 -0.78
CA LYS A 120 9.69 -1.43 0.15
C LYS A 120 10.91 -1.70 1.04
N ALA A 121 11.00 -2.90 1.62
CA ALA A 121 12.13 -3.31 2.46
C ALA A 121 13.47 -3.28 1.69
N ALA A 122 13.49 -3.83 0.48
CA ALA A 122 14.67 -3.83 -0.38
C ALA A 122 15.12 -2.40 -0.73
N ASN A 123 14.18 -1.51 -1.04
CA ASN A 123 14.50 -0.11 -1.33
C ASN A 123 15.12 0.61 -0.12
N ILE A 124 14.60 0.37 1.08
CA ILE A 124 15.16 0.92 2.32
C ILE A 124 16.59 0.44 2.51
N GLU A 125 16.85 -0.86 2.31
CA GLU A 125 18.18 -1.44 2.47
C GLU A 125 19.17 -0.92 1.41
N ILE A 126 18.74 -0.78 0.16
CA ILE A 126 19.57 -0.18 -0.91
C ILE A 126 19.99 1.24 -0.54
N VAL A 127 19.06 2.05 -0.02
CA VAL A 127 19.37 3.43 0.42
C VAL A 127 20.36 3.41 1.57
N ARG A 128 20.18 2.51 2.56
CA ARG A 128 21.11 2.37 3.68
C ARG A 128 22.52 2.00 3.22
N LEU A 129 22.65 0.99 2.36
CA LEU A 129 23.93 0.53 1.83
C LEU A 129 24.63 1.62 1.02
N ARG A 130 23.89 2.41 0.23
CA ARG A 130 24.45 3.55 -0.51
C ARG A 130 24.98 4.64 0.42
N LEU A 131 24.26 4.95 1.51
CA LEU A 131 24.72 5.92 2.49
C LEU A 131 25.99 5.43 3.20
N GLU A 132 26.01 4.18 3.67
CA GLU A 132 27.19 3.59 4.30
C GLU A 132 28.40 3.54 3.35
N ALA A 133 28.19 3.23 2.06
CA ALA A 133 29.26 3.25 1.07
C ALA A 133 29.81 4.67 0.88
N SER A 134 28.94 5.66 0.77
CA SER A 134 29.31 7.07 0.67
C SER A 134 30.12 7.54 1.89
N GLU A 135 29.70 7.17 3.11
CA GLU A 135 30.44 7.49 4.33
C GLU A 135 31.82 6.82 4.38
N ARG A 136 31.93 5.56 3.93
CA ARG A 136 33.21 4.85 3.86
C ARG A 136 34.17 5.50 2.86
N GLU A 137 33.68 5.89 1.69
CA GLU A 137 34.48 6.60 0.69
C GLU A 137 35.01 7.93 1.25
N GLU A 138 34.16 8.69 1.96
CA GLU A 138 34.59 9.97 2.54
C GLU A 138 35.64 9.77 3.65
N ARG A 139 35.46 8.76 4.51
CA ARG A 139 36.47 8.39 5.52
C ARG A 139 37.82 8.05 4.88
N GLN A 140 37.80 7.24 3.82
CA GLN A 140 39.01 6.88 3.08
C GLN A 140 39.68 8.10 2.43
N ARG A 141 38.89 9.06 1.90
CA ARG A 141 39.42 10.31 1.35
C ARG A 141 40.11 11.15 2.43
N ILE A 142 39.46 11.33 3.58
CA ILE A 142 40.02 12.09 4.71
C ILE A 142 41.32 11.43 5.21
N GLU A 143 41.30 10.10 5.37
CA GLU A 143 42.48 9.34 5.79
C GLU A 143 43.64 9.49 4.77
N SER A 144 43.34 9.36 3.48
CA SER A 144 44.33 9.54 2.41
C SER A 144 44.93 10.95 2.39
N ILE A 145 44.11 11.98 2.59
CA ILE A 145 44.56 13.37 2.68
C ILE A 145 45.47 13.57 3.90
N ASN A 146 45.11 12.99 5.05
CA ASN A 146 45.91 13.08 6.26
C ASN A 146 47.27 12.42 6.10
N VAL A 147 47.33 11.20 5.55
CA VAL A 147 48.59 10.49 5.25
C VAL A 147 49.46 11.32 4.30
N LEU A 148 48.87 11.88 3.25
CA LEU A 148 49.59 12.69 2.28
C LEU A 148 50.12 14.01 2.88
N ALA A 149 49.35 14.65 3.77
CA ALA A 149 49.80 15.83 4.51
C ALA A 149 50.98 15.50 5.42
N GLN A 150 50.96 14.33 6.07
CA GLN A 150 52.04 13.85 6.94
C GLN A 150 53.32 13.58 6.15
N LEU A 151 53.22 12.89 5.01
CA LEU A 151 54.33 12.66 4.09
C LEU A 151 54.94 13.98 3.58
N ARG A 152 54.10 14.97 3.22
CA ARG A 152 54.60 16.30 2.82
C ARG A 152 55.39 16.99 3.94
N LYS A 153 54.92 16.87 5.19
CA LYS A 153 55.60 17.42 6.37
C LYS A 153 56.95 16.73 6.61
N GLU A 154 57.02 15.41 6.47
CA GLU A 154 58.27 14.65 6.62
C GLU A 154 59.27 14.98 5.50
N HIS A 155 58.80 15.04 4.25
CA HIS A 155 59.62 15.41 3.11
C HIS A 155 60.20 16.83 3.27
N THR A 156 59.39 17.79 3.70
CA THR A 156 59.86 19.16 3.97
C THR A 156 60.87 19.21 5.11
N TYR A 157 60.64 18.48 6.20
CA TYR A 157 61.60 18.38 7.31
C TYR A 157 62.94 17.78 6.84
N SER A 158 62.87 16.71 6.06
CA SER A 158 64.05 16.03 5.48
C SER A 158 64.86 16.97 4.58
N MET A 159 64.21 17.71 3.67
CA MET A 159 64.90 18.69 2.82
C MET A 159 65.58 19.80 3.63
N VAL A 160 64.92 20.32 4.68
CA VAL A 160 65.51 21.34 5.55
C VAL A 160 66.73 20.79 6.29
N ALA A 161 66.64 19.56 6.79
CA ALA A 161 67.76 18.90 7.45
C ALA A 161 68.94 18.65 6.50
N LEU A 162 68.67 18.22 5.26
CA LEU A 162 69.67 18.04 4.22
C LEU A 162 70.36 19.38 3.89
N LYS A 163 69.58 20.44 3.68
CA LYS A 163 70.11 21.78 3.39
C LYS A 163 71.04 22.27 4.49
N ARG A 164 70.65 22.13 5.76
CA ARG A 164 71.51 22.49 6.89
C ARG A 164 72.82 21.70 6.92
N ARG A 165 72.82 20.42 6.54
CA ARG A 165 74.07 19.63 6.47
C ARG A 165 74.99 20.16 5.37
N VAL A 166 74.44 20.44 4.19
CA VAL A 166 75.21 21.00 3.07
C VAL A 166 75.78 22.36 3.44
N ASP A 167 74.98 23.24 4.05
CA ASP A 167 75.44 24.56 4.49
C ASP A 167 76.61 24.43 5.50
N LEU A 168 76.52 23.51 6.46
CA LEU A 168 77.60 23.21 7.41
C LEU A 168 78.85 22.64 6.73
N GLU A 169 78.69 21.72 5.78
CA GLU A 169 79.83 21.16 5.02
C GLU A 169 80.57 22.25 4.24
N VAL A 170 79.84 23.15 3.58
CA VAL A 170 80.42 24.31 2.87
C VAL A 170 81.21 25.20 3.83
N GLU A 171 80.63 25.55 4.98
CA GLU A 171 81.33 26.36 5.99
C GLU A 171 82.61 25.67 6.49
N THR A 172 82.58 24.35 6.68
CA THR A 172 83.78 23.61 7.11
C THR A 172 84.89 23.59 6.06
N VAL A 173 84.55 23.41 4.78
CA VAL A 173 85.51 23.42 3.67
C VAL A 173 86.11 24.81 3.49
N ASP A 174 85.29 25.86 3.53
CA ASP A 174 85.76 27.24 3.46
C ASP A 174 86.70 27.58 4.63
N ALA A 175 86.39 27.10 5.84
CA ALA A 175 87.24 27.30 7.01
C ALA A 175 88.57 26.54 6.94
N GLN A 176 88.62 25.40 6.24
CA GLN A 176 89.86 24.66 5.98
C GLN A 176 90.73 25.35 4.93
N ASN A 177 90.12 25.83 3.83
CA ASN A 177 90.83 26.55 2.77
C ASN A 177 91.45 27.86 3.25
N ARG A 178 90.85 28.56 4.22
CA ARG A 178 91.44 29.79 4.81
C ARG A 178 92.63 29.54 5.74
N ARG A 179 92.88 28.28 6.13
CA ARG A 179 93.98 27.90 7.04
C ARG A 179 95.18 27.27 6.33
N SER A 180 95.10 27.07 5.01
CA SER A 180 96.19 26.59 4.16
C SER A 180 96.84 27.77 3.42
#